data_AF-A0A7W6FZK1-F1
#
_entry.id   AF-A0A7W6FZK1-F1
#
_cell.length_a   1.000
_cell.length_b   1.000
_cell.length_c   1.000
_cell.angle_alpha   90.00
_cell.angle_beta   90.00
_cell.angle_gamma   90.00
#
_symmetry.space_group_name_H-M   'P 1'
#
loop_
_entity.id
_entity.type
_entity.pdbx_description
1 polymer ?
#
loop_
_entity_poly.entity_id
_entity_poly.type
_entity_poly.pdbx_seq_one_letter_code
_entity_poly.pdbx_strand_id
1 'polypeptide(L)'
;MGGQIIDATVVPAPKQRNTEEEKAAIRHGRIPDRWKDKPAKLGQKDRDARWSVKYTKAKVKDGADPRAFKPVDLAIPMFGYKNHIGIDRTHGLIRTWDASAANAYDGARLPVLISPNNTASGVWADTAYRSKKNEAFLAKSMFTSNIHQRKPHRRAMPERIARANAKRSAVRSAVEHVFAGQKHRMGLIVRTIGMARARIKIGMANLAYNIQRLAWLEGRTAPA
;
A
#
# COMPACT_ATOMS: atom_id res chain seq x y z
N MET A 1 18.17 -8.02 13.66
CA MET A 1 17.33 -6.93 14.20
C MET A 1 15.89 -7.12 13.76
N GLY A 2 14.95 -7.18 14.71
CA GLY A 2 13.53 -7.42 14.46
C GLY A 2 12.72 -6.16 14.11
N GLY A 3 11.39 -6.32 14.14
CA GLY A 3 10.41 -5.24 14.00
C GLY A 3 9.49 -5.44 12.79
N GLN A 4 8.72 -4.42 12.43
CA GLN A 4 7.69 -4.52 11.39
C GLN A 4 7.73 -3.40 10.37
N ILE A 5 7.44 -3.75 9.12
CA ILE A 5 7.34 -2.83 8.00
C ILE A 5 5.89 -2.81 7.54
N ILE A 6 5.31 -1.61 7.50
CA ILE A 6 3.93 -1.38 7.09
C ILE A 6 3.92 -0.67 5.74
N ASP A 7 3.20 -1.24 4.78
CA ASP A 7 3.04 -0.62 3.47
C ASP A 7 1.75 -1.08 2.78
N ALA A 8 1.40 -0.38 1.70
CA ALA A 8 0.25 -0.71 0.90
C ALA A 8 0.57 -0.68 -0.60
N THR A 9 -0.09 -1.54 -1.36
CA THR A 9 -0.01 -1.51 -2.82
C THR A 9 -1.40 -1.61 -3.44
N VAL A 10 -1.60 -0.94 -4.58
CA VAL A 10 -2.85 -1.05 -5.34
C VAL A 10 -2.84 -2.35 -6.12
N VAL A 11 -3.89 -3.15 -5.92
CA VAL A 11 -4.21 -4.34 -6.72
C VAL A 11 -5.23 -3.93 -7.78
N PRO A 12 -4.93 -4.09 -9.08
CA PRO A 12 -5.80 -3.65 -10.15
C PRO A 12 -7.12 -4.44 -10.18
N ALA A 13 -8.17 -3.76 -10.62
CA ALA A 13 -9.46 -4.36 -10.98
C ALA A 13 -9.89 -3.90 -12.39
N PRO A 14 -10.76 -4.65 -13.09
CA PRO A 14 -11.30 -4.23 -14.38
C PRO A 14 -11.94 -2.83 -14.33
N LYS A 15 -11.47 -1.93 -15.19
CA LYS A 15 -12.00 -0.57 -15.30
C LYS A 15 -13.41 -0.62 -15.88
N GLN A 16 -14.35 0.03 -15.20
CA GLN A 16 -15.74 0.07 -15.63
C GLN A 16 -16.06 1.37 -16.38
N ARG A 17 -16.76 1.27 -17.51
CA ARG A 17 -17.29 2.43 -18.24
C ARG A 17 -18.56 2.90 -17.54
N ASN A 18 -18.49 4.08 -16.93
CA ASN A 18 -19.58 4.75 -16.24
C ASN A 18 -19.67 6.20 -16.72
N THR A 19 -20.88 6.76 -16.79
CA THR A 19 -21.08 8.21 -17.03
C THR A 19 -20.68 9.03 -15.79
N GLU A 20 -20.59 10.35 -15.91
CA GLU A 20 -20.24 11.21 -14.77
C GLU A 20 -21.32 11.16 -13.68
N GLU A 21 -22.59 11.09 -14.04
CA GLU A 21 -23.71 10.95 -13.09
C GLU A 21 -23.63 9.61 -12.35
N GLU A 22 -23.34 8.52 -13.07
CA GLU A 22 -23.14 7.20 -12.48
C GLU A 22 -21.93 7.22 -11.52
N LYS A 23 -20.81 7.85 -11.89
CA LYS A 23 -19.63 8.01 -11.02
C LYS A 23 -19.95 8.81 -9.76
N ALA A 24 -20.70 9.90 -9.88
CA ALA A 24 -21.10 10.74 -8.77
C ALA A 24 -21.99 9.95 -7.78
N ALA A 25 -23.00 9.24 -8.28
CA ALA A 25 -23.85 8.40 -7.44
C ALA A 25 -23.04 7.33 -6.67
N ILE A 26 -22.14 6.62 -7.35
CA ILE A 26 -21.25 5.61 -6.72
C ILE A 26 -20.34 6.26 -5.66
N ARG A 27 -19.81 7.46 -5.92
CA ARG A 27 -18.97 8.19 -4.95
C ARG A 27 -19.74 8.51 -3.66
N HIS A 28 -21.03 8.78 -3.75
CA HIS A 28 -21.93 8.99 -2.62
C HIS A 28 -22.52 7.68 -2.05
N GLY A 29 -22.06 6.51 -2.50
CA GLY A 29 -22.58 5.22 -2.04
C GLY A 29 -24.00 4.89 -2.53
N ARG A 30 -24.53 5.67 -3.48
CA ARG A 30 -25.87 5.49 -4.05
C ARG A 30 -25.83 4.57 -5.27
N ILE A 31 -26.96 3.94 -5.56
CA ILE A 31 -27.19 3.22 -6.81
C ILE A 31 -27.59 4.26 -7.87
N PRO A 32 -26.88 4.35 -9.02
CA PRO A 32 -27.32 5.20 -10.13
C PRO A 32 -28.74 4.84 -10.57
N ASP A 33 -29.58 5.84 -10.84
CA ASP A 33 -31.00 5.63 -11.16
C ASP A 33 -31.21 4.71 -12.36
N ARG A 34 -30.37 4.85 -13.39
CA ARG A 34 -30.39 4.00 -14.60
C ARG A 34 -30.13 2.52 -14.35
N TRP A 35 -29.71 2.14 -13.13
CA TRP A 35 -29.37 0.77 -12.75
C TRP A 35 -30.42 0.15 -11.81
N LYS A 36 -31.30 0.96 -11.20
CA LYS A 36 -32.25 0.51 -10.17
C LYS A 36 -33.14 -0.62 -10.70
N ASP A 37 -33.68 -0.44 -11.90
CA ASP A 37 -34.57 -1.42 -12.54
C ASP A 37 -33.80 -2.44 -13.42
N LYS A 38 -32.47 -2.51 -13.29
CA LYS A 38 -31.60 -3.38 -14.10
C LYS A 38 -30.73 -4.27 -13.23
N PRO A 39 -31.30 -5.30 -12.56
CA PRO A 39 -30.58 -6.13 -11.61
C PRO A 39 -29.35 -6.83 -12.24
N ALA A 40 -29.46 -7.28 -13.49
CA ALA A 40 -28.34 -7.88 -14.21
C ALA A 40 -27.17 -6.90 -14.41
N LYS A 41 -27.45 -5.64 -14.76
CA LYS A 41 -26.43 -4.59 -14.89
C LYS A 41 -25.81 -4.30 -13.52
N LEU A 42 -26.63 -4.20 -12.47
CA LEU A 42 -26.17 -3.92 -11.12
C LEU A 42 -25.19 -4.98 -10.60
N GLY A 43 -25.48 -6.28 -10.83
CA GLY A 43 -24.61 -7.39 -10.45
C GLY A 43 -23.25 -7.39 -11.15
N GLN A 44 -23.13 -6.74 -12.31
CA GLN A 44 -21.88 -6.62 -13.08
C GLN A 44 -21.08 -5.35 -12.73
N LYS A 45 -21.62 -4.45 -11.89
CA LYS A 45 -20.97 -3.18 -11.54
C LYS A 45 -20.27 -3.26 -10.19
N ASP A 46 -18.97 -3.00 -10.20
CA ASP A 46 -18.16 -2.87 -9.00
C ASP A 46 -18.28 -1.45 -8.47
N ARG A 47 -19.08 -1.32 -7.41
CA ARG A 47 -19.34 -0.06 -6.71
C ARG A 47 -18.39 0.16 -5.54
N ASP A 48 -17.46 -0.75 -5.27
CA ASP A 48 -16.52 -0.67 -4.14
C ASP A 48 -15.11 -0.32 -4.60
N ALA A 49 -14.70 -0.78 -5.79
CA ALA A 49 -13.44 -0.38 -6.40
C ALA A 49 -13.39 1.13 -6.66
N ARG A 50 -12.23 1.75 -6.43
CA ARG A 50 -12.04 3.19 -6.59
C ARG A 50 -10.79 3.50 -7.40
N TRP A 51 -10.76 4.70 -7.96
CA TRP A 51 -9.56 5.25 -8.59
C TRP A 51 -8.58 5.77 -7.53
N SER A 52 -7.30 5.61 -7.81
CA SER A 52 -6.20 6.18 -7.05
C SER A 52 -5.11 6.61 -8.03
N VAL A 53 -4.31 7.60 -7.66
CA VAL A 53 -3.21 8.09 -8.49
C VAL A 53 -1.91 7.72 -7.83
N LYS A 54 -1.10 6.93 -8.53
CA LYS A 54 0.27 6.65 -8.11
C LYS A 54 1.19 7.71 -8.70
N TYR A 55 1.80 8.50 -7.83
CA TYR A 55 2.81 9.47 -8.21
C TYR A 55 4.20 8.85 -8.10
N THR A 56 4.97 8.91 -9.18
CA THR A 56 6.39 8.58 -9.18
C THR A 56 7.15 9.84 -9.50
N LYS A 57 8.05 10.24 -8.59
CA LYS A 57 8.93 11.36 -8.86
C LYS A 57 9.99 10.99 -9.87
N ALA A 58 10.22 11.88 -10.83
CA ALA A 58 11.35 11.76 -11.71
C ALA A 58 12.66 11.82 -10.91
N LYS A 59 13.58 10.89 -11.18
CA LYS A 59 14.93 10.94 -10.63
C LYS A 59 15.77 11.85 -11.53
N VAL A 60 16.31 12.92 -10.97
CA VAL A 60 17.38 13.69 -11.60
C VAL A 60 18.68 12.94 -11.33
N LYS A 61 19.48 12.66 -12.36
CA LYS A 61 20.80 12.05 -12.17
C LYS A 61 21.73 13.05 -11.48
N ASP A 62 22.55 12.59 -10.55
CA ASP A 62 23.58 13.43 -9.93
C ASP A 62 24.57 13.90 -11.01
N GLY A 63 24.85 15.21 -11.03
CA GLY A 63 25.67 15.85 -12.08
C GLY A 63 24.93 16.21 -13.37
N ALA A 64 23.59 16.09 -13.41
CA ALA A 64 22.82 16.55 -14.56
C ALA A 64 22.96 18.07 -14.78
N ASP A 65 23.18 18.47 -16.03
CA ASP A 65 23.24 19.88 -16.45
C ASP A 65 21.98 20.63 -15.96
N PRO A 66 22.13 21.73 -15.20
CA PRO A 66 21.02 22.58 -14.75
C PRO A 66 20.10 23.08 -15.87
N ARG A 67 20.61 23.14 -17.12
CA ARG A 67 19.87 23.56 -18.32
C ARG A 67 19.24 22.41 -19.09
N ALA A 68 19.57 21.15 -18.77
CA ALA A 68 18.97 20.00 -19.41
C ALA A 68 17.48 19.84 -19.07
N PHE A 69 16.73 19.19 -19.96
CA PHE A 69 15.32 18.87 -19.75
C PHE A 69 15.13 18.14 -18.41
N LYS A 70 14.34 18.75 -17.52
CA LYS A 70 14.02 18.15 -16.23
C LYS A 70 13.02 17.01 -16.46
N PRO A 71 13.34 15.78 -16.04
CA PRO A 71 12.40 14.68 -16.20
C PRO A 71 11.11 14.97 -15.42
N VAL A 72 9.97 14.66 -16.03
CA VAL A 72 8.64 14.98 -15.51
C VAL A 72 8.15 13.91 -14.53
N ASP A 73 7.50 14.35 -13.45
CA ASP A 73 6.83 13.44 -12.53
C ASP A 73 5.72 12.65 -13.26
N LEU A 74 5.61 11.36 -12.96
CA LEU A 74 4.63 10.49 -13.59
C LEU A 74 3.46 10.23 -12.64
N ALA A 75 2.25 10.53 -13.10
CA ALA A 75 1.01 10.22 -12.41
C ALA A 75 0.28 9.09 -13.14
N ILE A 76 0.25 7.89 -12.55
CA ILE A 76 -0.39 6.72 -13.13
C ILE A 76 -1.74 6.48 -12.44
N PRO A 77 -2.87 6.64 -13.14
CA PRO A 77 -4.17 6.32 -12.58
C PRO A 77 -4.37 4.81 -12.50
N MET A 78 -4.69 4.33 -11.30
CA MET A 78 -4.93 2.93 -10.99
C MET A 78 -6.36 2.76 -10.49
N PHE A 79 -7.06 1.73 -10.96
CA PHE A 79 -8.41 1.40 -10.50
C PHE A 79 -8.39 0.05 -9.78
N GLY A 80 -8.99 -0.01 -8.60
CA GLY A 80 -9.13 -1.27 -7.86
C GLY A 80 -9.15 -1.08 -6.34
N TYR A 81 -8.36 -1.93 -5.68
CA TYR A 81 -8.31 -2.08 -4.22
C TYR A 81 -6.87 -1.89 -3.72
N LYS A 82 -6.70 -1.63 -2.43
CA LYS A 82 -5.40 -1.62 -1.76
C LYS A 82 -5.24 -2.90 -0.94
N ASN A 83 -4.08 -3.54 -1.09
CA ASN A 83 -3.58 -4.54 -0.16
C ASN A 83 -2.63 -3.83 0.82
N HIS A 84 -3.06 -3.71 2.07
CA HIS A 84 -2.24 -3.18 3.16
C HIS A 84 -1.64 -4.35 3.91
N ILE A 85 -0.34 -4.33 4.15
CA ILE A 85 0.36 -5.42 4.84
C ILE A 85 1.29 -4.88 5.93
N GLY A 86 1.37 -5.62 7.03
CA GLY A 86 2.44 -5.53 8.00
C GLY A 86 3.29 -6.79 7.94
N ILE A 87 4.56 -6.65 7.56
CA ILE A 87 5.51 -7.77 7.52
C ILE A 87 6.46 -7.72 8.70
N ASP A 88 6.97 -8.86 9.12
CA ASP A 88 8.15 -8.86 9.98
C ASP A 88 9.41 -8.55 9.16
N ARG A 89 10.30 -7.74 9.73
CA ARG A 89 11.48 -7.22 9.04
C ARG A 89 12.51 -8.32 8.75
N THR A 90 12.61 -9.34 9.60
CA THR A 90 13.68 -10.34 9.54
C THR A 90 13.42 -11.38 8.45
N HIS A 91 12.22 -11.94 8.42
CA HIS A 91 11.86 -13.03 7.52
C HIS A 91 11.04 -12.56 6.33
N GLY A 92 10.41 -11.38 6.42
CA GLY A 92 9.55 -10.84 5.38
C GLY A 92 8.20 -11.56 5.28
N LEU A 93 7.75 -12.25 6.34
CA LEU A 93 6.43 -12.87 6.37
C LEU A 93 5.38 -11.82 6.69
N ILE A 94 4.23 -11.89 6.02
CA ILE A 94 3.07 -11.06 6.30
C ILE A 94 2.45 -11.53 7.61
N ARG A 95 2.40 -10.65 8.62
CA ARG A 95 1.84 -10.92 9.95
C ARG A 95 0.43 -10.39 10.11
N THR A 96 0.13 -9.27 9.48
CA THR A 96 -1.15 -8.56 9.52
C THR A 96 -1.45 -8.01 8.13
N TRP A 97 -2.72 -7.87 7.81
CA TRP A 97 -3.12 -7.28 6.54
C TRP A 97 -4.55 -6.73 6.60
N ASP A 98 -4.85 -5.80 5.70
CA ASP A 98 -6.20 -5.28 5.47
C ASP A 98 -6.41 -5.02 3.98
N ALA A 99 -7.67 -5.00 3.54
CA ALA A 99 -8.04 -4.65 2.17
C ALA A 99 -9.05 -3.51 2.18
N SER A 100 -8.87 -2.56 1.27
CA SER A 100 -9.76 -1.41 1.14
C SER A 100 -9.91 -0.97 -0.31
N ALA A 101 -10.81 -0.02 -0.56
CA ALA A 101 -10.87 0.65 -1.85
C ALA A 101 -9.56 1.41 -2.12
N ALA A 102 -9.14 1.57 -3.38
CA ALA A 102 -7.82 2.13 -3.68
C ALA A 102 -7.64 3.61 -3.29
N ASN A 103 -8.73 4.37 -3.10
CA ASN A 103 -8.68 5.76 -2.64
C ASN A 103 -8.63 5.88 -1.11
N ALA A 104 -8.76 4.78 -0.35
CA ALA A 104 -8.73 4.83 1.10
C ALA A 104 -7.37 5.36 1.59
N TYR A 105 -7.42 6.15 2.66
CA TYR A 105 -6.23 6.73 3.27
C TYR A 105 -5.46 5.69 4.08
N ASP A 106 -4.18 5.49 3.74
CA ASP A 106 -3.33 4.44 4.31
C ASP A 106 -3.10 4.64 5.81
N GLY A 107 -2.88 5.89 6.23
CA GLY A 107 -2.63 6.22 7.63
C GLY A 107 -3.73 5.79 8.59
N ALA A 108 -4.99 5.70 8.14
CA ALA A 108 -6.10 5.21 8.96
C ALA A 108 -6.00 3.71 9.30
N ARG A 109 -5.21 2.95 8.53
CA ARG A 109 -5.07 1.49 8.67
C ARG A 109 -3.97 1.08 9.62
N LEU A 110 -3.07 2.00 10.02
CA LEU A 110 -1.91 1.68 10.85
C LEU A 110 -2.27 0.82 12.09
N PRO A 111 -3.30 1.14 12.89
CA PRO A 111 -3.58 0.36 14.10
C PRO A 111 -3.93 -1.11 13.84
N VAL A 112 -4.57 -1.40 12.70
CA VAL A 112 -4.94 -2.77 12.31
C VAL A 112 -3.75 -3.55 11.75
N LEU A 113 -2.75 -2.84 11.23
CA LEU A 113 -1.57 -3.42 10.59
C LEU A 113 -0.43 -3.66 11.57
N ILE A 114 -0.49 -3.14 12.79
CA ILE A 114 0.56 -3.41 13.78
C ILE A 114 0.27 -4.74 14.47
N SER A 115 1.27 -5.62 14.45
CA SER A 115 1.23 -6.87 15.22
C SER A 115 1.87 -6.67 16.59
N PRO A 116 1.14 -6.90 17.70
CA PRO A 116 1.71 -6.94 19.05
C PRO A 116 2.63 -8.13 19.28
N ASN A 117 2.44 -9.22 18.52
CA ASN A 117 3.19 -10.47 18.67
C ASN A 117 4.54 -10.48 17.93
N ASN A 118 4.94 -9.35 17.35
CA ASN A 118 6.25 -9.24 16.70
C ASN A 118 7.33 -8.92 17.75
N THR A 119 8.47 -9.57 17.64
CA THR A 119 9.51 -9.61 18.67
C THR A 119 10.25 -8.30 18.91
N ALA A 120 10.03 -7.26 18.10
CA ALA A 120 10.62 -5.94 18.36
C ALA A 120 9.64 -4.78 18.11
N SER A 121 9.88 -3.68 18.82
CA SER A 121 9.00 -2.50 18.85
C SER A 121 9.16 -1.55 17.66
N GLY A 122 10.14 -1.76 16.78
CA GLY A 122 10.38 -0.87 15.65
C GLY A 122 9.30 -0.97 14.57
N VAL A 123 8.72 0.18 14.16
CA VAL A 123 7.70 0.26 13.10
C VAL A 123 8.17 1.18 11.97
N TRP A 124 8.39 0.62 10.79
CA TRP A 124 8.80 1.36 9.59
C TRP A 124 7.62 1.51 8.63
N ALA A 125 7.30 2.74 8.24
CA ALA A 125 6.20 3.01 7.31
C ALA A 125 6.42 4.32 6.52
N ASP A 126 5.56 4.59 5.54
CA ASP A 126 5.61 5.82 4.77
C ASP A 126 5.09 7.04 5.52
N THR A 127 5.45 8.22 5.02
CA THR A 127 4.95 9.51 5.49
C THR A 127 3.42 9.55 5.54
N ALA A 128 2.73 8.84 4.64
CA ALA A 128 1.28 8.70 4.66
C ALA A 128 0.74 8.11 5.98
N TYR A 129 1.54 7.33 6.70
CA TYR A 129 1.20 6.77 8.01
C TYR A 129 1.55 7.69 9.19
N ARG A 130 2.24 8.82 8.95
CA ARG A 130 2.67 9.74 10.01
C ARG A 130 1.61 10.79 10.32
N SER A 131 0.75 10.49 11.28
CA SER A 131 -0.22 11.45 11.85
C SER A 131 0.00 11.59 13.36
N LYS A 132 -0.44 12.71 13.96
CA LYS A 132 -0.38 12.90 15.42
C LYS A 132 -1.07 11.74 16.16
N LYS A 133 -2.23 11.30 15.65
CA LYS A 133 -3.00 10.17 16.18
C LYS A 133 -2.18 8.87 16.14
N ASN A 134 -1.52 8.60 15.03
CA ASN A 134 -0.70 7.39 14.86
C ASN A 134 0.55 7.42 15.74
N GLU A 135 1.22 8.55 15.85
CA GLU A 135 2.38 8.69 16.74
C GLU A 135 1.99 8.51 18.21
N ALA A 136 0.85 9.07 18.63
CA ALA A 136 0.32 8.85 19.99
C ALA A 136 -0.07 7.38 20.22
N PHE A 137 -0.67 6.73 19.23
CA PHE A 137 -1.00 5.30 19.29
C PHE A 137 0.25 4.41 19.42
N LEU A 138 1.30 4.70 18.64
CA LEU A 138 2.57 3.99 18.72
C LEU A 138 3.23 4.17 20.09
N ALA A 139 3.30 5.41 20.58
CA ALA A 139 3.88 5.71 21.89
C ALA A 139 3.12 5.02 23.03
N LYS A 140 1.78 5.08 23.03
CA LYS A 140 0.93 4.41 24.03
C LYS A 140 1.12 2.89 24.02
N SER A 141 1.37 2.32 22.85
CA SER A 141 1.58 0.88 22.66
C SER A 141 3.06 0.47 22.73
N MET A 142 3.95 1.34 23.22
CA MET A 142 5.40 1.11 23.37
C MET A 142 6.14 0.75 22.06
N PHE A 143 5.63 1.19 20.91
CA PHE A 143 6.30 1.04 19.62
C PHE A 143 7.23 2.23 19.30
N THR A 144 8.39 1.94 18.71
CA THR A 144 9.35 2.93 18.23
C THR A 144 9.02 3.33 16.78
N SER A 145 8.59 4.57 16.61
CA SER A 145 8.24 5.13 15.29
C SER A 145 9.46 5.37 14.40
N ASN A 146 9.58 4.58 13.34
CA ASN A 146 10.53 4.77 12.24
C ASN A 146 9.81 5.23 10.95
N ILE A 147 8.69 5.94 11.09
CA ILE A 147 7.89 6.44 9.98
C ILE A 147 8.56 7.67 9.35
N HIS A 148 8.56 7.76 8.01
CA HIS A 148 9.17 8.88 7.29
C HIS A 148 8.65 10.25 7.72
N GLN A 149 9.55 11.23 7.77
CA GLN A 149 9.19 12.61 8.06
C GLN A 149 8.87 13.36 6.76
N ARG A 150 7.81 14.16 6.79
CA ARG A 150 7.41 14.99 5.65
C ARG A 150 8.40 16.14 5.45
N LYS A 151 8.65 16.49 4.19
CA LYS A 151 9.30 17.76 3.82
C LYS A 151 8.52 18.95 4.39
N PRO A 152 9.16 19.93 5.03
CA PRO A 152 8.48 21.15 5.47
C PRO A 152 7.86 21.91 4.30
N HIS A 153 6.75 22.60 4.54
CA HIS A 153 6.05 23.35 3.50
C HIS A 153 6.95 24.46 2.94
N ARG A 154 7.05 24.54 1.60
CA ARG A 154 7.82 25.54 0.84
C ARG A 154 9.31 25.68 1.21
N ARG A 155 9.90 24.71 1.92
CA ARG A 155 11.33 24.71 2.27
C ARG A 155 12.00 23.42 1.81
N ALA A 156 13.30 23.47 1.57
CA ALA A 156 14.09 22.27 1.29
C ALA A 156 13.98 21.25 2.45
N MET A 157 14.18 19.97 2.14
CA MET A 157 14.25 18.96 3.20
C MET A 157 15.57 19.15 3.95
N PRO A 158 15.54 19.32 5.29
CA PRO A 158 16.77 19.39 6.07
C PRO A 158 17.60 18.13 5.87
N GLU A 159 18.92 18.29 5.67
CA GLU A 159 19.81 17.19 5.31
C GLU A 159 19.76 16.05 6.34
N ARG A 160 19.71 16.38 7.64
CA ARG A 160 19.55 15.38 8.71
C ARG A 160 18.30 14.52 8.54
N ILE A 161 17.19 15.12 8.08
CA ILE A 161 15.93 14.41 7.87
C ILE A 161 16.03 13.57 6.60
N ALA A 162 16.65 14.09 5.54
CA ALA A 162 16.89 13.34 4.31
C ALA A 162 17.72 12.08 4.57
N ARG A 163 18.86 12.21 5.29
CA ARG A 163 19.71 11.08 5.69
C ARG A 163 18.96 10.08 6.57
N ALA A 164 18.15 10.54 7.53
CA ALA A 164 17.33 9.65 8.36
C ALA A 164 16.25 8.91 7.55
N ASN A 165 15.55 9.61 6.65
CA ASN A 165 14.56 9.00 5.76
C ASN A 165 15.23 8.00 4.80
N ALA A 166 16.44 8.28 4.30
CA ALA A 166 17.18 7.34 3.45
C ALA A 166 17.50 6.02 4.20
N LYS A 167 17.96 6.10 5.45
CA LYS A 167 18.16 4.93 6.31
C LYS A 167 16.85 4.16 6.55
N ARG A 168 15.73 4.86 6.78
CA ARG A 168 14.40 4.24 6.92
C ARG A 168 13.92 3.59 5.63
N SER A 169 14.18 4.21 4.49
CA SER A 169 13.83 3.69 3.16
C SER A 169 14.58 2.40 2.84
N ALA A 170 15.87 2.32 3.21
CA ALA A 170 16.68 1.11 3.05
C ALA A 170 16.10 -0.08 3.83
N VAL A 171 15.51 0.14 5.00
CA VAL A 171 14.82 -0.92 5.75
C VAL A 171 13.47 -1.26 5.11
N ARG A 172 12.70 -0.23 4.72
CA ARG A 172 11.36 -0.43 4.14
C ARG A 172 11.36 -1.18 2.82
N SER A 173 12.39 -1.03 2.00
CA SER A 173 12.47 -1.66 0.68
C SER A 173 12.28 -3.19 0.71
N ALA A 174 12.49 -3.84 1.86
CA ALA A 174 12.21 -5.26 2.03
C ALA A 174 10.76 -5.64 1.67
N VAL A 175 9.77 -4.78 1.97
CA VAL A 175 8.35 -5.04 1.67
C VAL A 175 8.06 -5.12 0.16
N GLU A 176 8.90 -4.47 -0.67
CA GLU A 176 8.73 -4.51 -2.12
C GLU A 176 8.94 -5.92 -2.68
N HIS A 177 9.67 -6.81 -1.99
CA HIS A 177 9.77 -8.22 -2.40
C HIS A 177 8.44 -8.94 -2.32
N VAL A 178 7.59 -8.58 -1.34
CA VAL A 178 6.24 -9.12 -1.19
C VAL A 178 5.39 -8.69 -2.37
N PHE A 179 5.36 -7.37 -2.63
CA PHE A 179 4.58 -6.80 -3.72
C PHE A 179 5.07 -7.26 -5.09
N ALA A 180 6.38 -7.41 -5.28
CA ALA A 180 6.96 -7.96 -6.50
C ALA A 180 6.53 -9.42 -6.71
N GLY A 181 6.53 -10.24 -5.65
CA GLY A 181 6.00 -11.60 -5.70
C GLY A 181 4.54 -11.64 -6.14
N GLN A 182 3.71 -10.79 -5.55
CA GLN A 182 2.28 -10.71 -5.88
C GLN A 182 2.03 -10.19 -7.31
N LYS A 183 2.80 -9.21 -7.77
CA LYS A 183 2.61 -8.61 -9.10
C LYS A 183 3.17 -9.47 -10.22
N HIS A 184 4.43 -9.89 -10.12
CA HIS A 184 5.13 -10.53 -11.22
C HIS A 184 4.95 -12.05 -11.24
N ARG A 185 5.03 -12.71 -10.07
CA ARG A 185 4.90 -14.18 -10.02
C ARG A 185 3.44 -14.63 -9.99
N MET A 186 2.57 -13.92 -9.26
CA MET A 186 1.16 -14.29 -9.16
C MET A 186 0.25 -13.59 -10.16
N GLY A 187 0.70 -12.51 -10.81
CA GLY A 187 -0.14 -11.71 -11.70
C GLY A 187 -1.39 -11.16 -10.99
N LEU A 188 -1.27 -10.77 -9.71
CA LEU A 188 -2.42 -10.51 -8.85
C LEU A 188 -3.34 -9.39 -9.41
N ILE A 189 -4.57 -9.79 -9.70
CA ILE A 189 -5.66 -8.92 -10.17
C ILE A 189 -6.97 -9.34 -9.48
N VAL A 190 -7.81 -8.37 -9.11
CA VAL A 190 -9.14 -8.61 -8.55
C VAL A 190 -10.17 -8.51 -9.68
N ARG A 191 -10.68 -9.67 -10.13
CA ARG A 191 -11.77 -9.74 -11.12
C ARG A 191 -13.14 -9.93 -10.48
N THR A 192 -13.18 -10.22 -9.17
CA THR A 192 -14.42 -10.35 -8.42
C THR A 192 -15.01 -8.97 -8.13
N ILE A 193 -16.33 -8.92 -8.00
CA ILE A 193 -17.08 -7.68 -7.75
C ILE A 193 -17.34 -7.55 -6.26
N GLY A 194 -17.01 -6.38 -5.71
CA GLY A 194 -17.32 -5.99 -4.34
C GLY A 194 -16.22 -6.32 -3.32
N MET A 195 -16.19 -5.53 -2.25
CA MET A 195 -15.12 -5.52 -1.25
C MET A 195 -14.90 -6.87 -0.56
N ALA A 196 -15.98 -7.57 -0.20
CA ALA A 196 -15.88 -8.84 0.50
C ALA A 196 -15.13 -9.90 -0.35
N ARG A 197 -15.45 -10.00 -1.63
CA ARG A 197 -14.79 -10.93 -2.55
C ARG A 197 -13.37 -10.48 -2.91
N ALA A 198 -13.15 -9.17 -3.03
CA ALA A 198 -11.82 -8.61 -3.22
C ALA A 198 -10.89 -8.93 -2.04
N ARG A 199 -11.39 -8.77 -0.80
CA ARG A 199 -10.68 -9.11 0.43
C ARG A 199 -10.26 -10.57 0.46
N ILE A 200 -11.16 -11.50 0.10
CA ILE A 200 -10.83 -12.93 0.03
C ILE A 200 -9.71 -13.16 -0.99
N LYS A 201 -9.82 -12.61 -2.21
CA LYS A 201 -8.80 -12.79 -3.25
C LYS A 201 -7.42 -12.27 -2.81
N ILE A 202 -7.38 -11.10 -2.18
CA ILE A 202 -6.15 -10.49 -1.65
C ILE A 202 -5.59 -11.32 -0.49
N GLY A 203 -6.43 -11.74 0.44
CA GLY A 203 -6.04 -12.58 1.58
C GLY A 203 -5.42 -13.91 1.15
N MET A 204 -6.02 -14.57 0.15
CA MET A 204 -5.46 -15.81 -0.42
C MET A 204 -4.10 -15.57 -1.08
N ALA A 205 -3.90 -14.44 -1.75
CA ALA A 205 -2.60 -14.09 -2.32
C ALA A 205 -1.54 -13.80 -1.24
N ASN A 206 -1.93 -13.15 -0.14
CA ASN A 206 -1.07 -12.94 1.02
C ASN A 206 -0.68 -14.29 1.66
N LEU A 207 -1.63 -15.21 1.83
CA LEU A 207 -1.38 -16.54 2.37
C LEU A 207 -0.45 -17.35 1.45
N ALA A 208 -0.74 -17.39 0.15
CA ALA A 208 0.11 -18.07 -0.82
C ALA A 208 1.55 -17.52 -0.83
N TYR A 209 1.71 -16.20 -0.69
CA TYR A 209 3.03 -15.58 -0.56
C TYR A 209 3.76 -16.09 0.68
N ASN A 210 3.09 -16.12 1.83
CA ASN A 210 3.70 -16.62 3.07
C ASN A 210 4.12 -18.09 2.97
N ILE A 211 3.30 -18.95 2.37
CA ILE A 211 3.64 -20.38 2.16
C ILE A 211 4.89 -20.50 1.28
N GLN A 212 4.93 -19.79 0.14
CA GLN A 212 6.10 -19.78 -0.74
C GLN A 212 7.34 -19.21 -0.04
N ARG A 213 7.15 -18.20 0.81
CA ARG A 213 8.24 -17.57 1.57
C ARG A 213 8.77 -18.52 2.63
N LEU A 214 7.90 -19.25 3.33
CA LEU A 214 8.27 -20.24 4.32
C LEU A 214 9.07 -21.38 3.67
N ALA A 215 8.57 -21.96 2.58
CA ALA A 215 9.29 -23.01 1.85
C ALA A 215 10.69 -22.57 1.42
N TRP A 216 10.85 -21.30 1.01
CA TRP A 216 12.15 -20.73 0.70
C TRP A 216 13.04 -20.49 1.92
N LEU A 217 12.46 -20.14 3.09
CA LEU A 217 13.22 -19.97 4.34
C LEU A 217 13.73 -21.32 4.85
N GLU A 218 12.92 -22.37 4.78
CA GLU A 218 13.27 -23.73 5.20
C GLU A 218 14.23 -24.41 4.22
N GLY A 219 14.08 -24.15 2.92
CA GLY A 219 14.95 -24.72 1.88
C GLY A 219 16.34 -24.07 1.78
N ARG A 220 16.67 -23.10 2.65
CA ARG A 220 17.97 -22.45 2.67
C ARG A 220 18.93 -23.19 3.60
N THR A 221 20.11 -23.52 3.08
CA THR A 221 21.20 -24.17 3.83
C THR A 221 22.06 -23.20 4.65
N ALA A 222 21.83 -21.88 4.55
CA ALA A 222 22.54 -20.86 5.34
C ALA A 222 21.59 -19.73 5.81
N PRO A 223 21.81 -19.14 7.01
CA PRO A 223 20.97 -18.09 7.56
C PRO A 223 21.09 -16.76 6.79
N ALA A 224 20.05 -15.92 6.91
CA ALA A 224 19.86 -14.66 6.21
C ALA A 224 20.58 -13.47 6.85
#